data_AF-A0A645FL49-F1
#
_entry.id   AF-A0A645FL49-F1
#
_cell.length_a   1.000
_cell.length_b   1.000
_cell.length_c   1.000
_cell.angle_alpha   90.00
_cell.angle_beta   90.00
_cell.angle_gamma   90.00
#
_symmetry.space_group_name_H-M   'P 1'
#
loop_
_entity.id
_entity.type
_entity.pdbx_description
1 polymer ?
#
loop_
_entity_poly.entity_id
_entity_poly.type
_entity_poly.pdbx_seq_one_letter_code
_entity_poly.pdbx_strand_id
1 'polypeptide(L)' 'MYEVLEVLEGPIEISNCLEEGSCNNIDCCATRTVWKKIKESIDSVTTAITLQDIVDDYLNIAKLKGVNFNE' A
#
# COMPACT_ATOMS: atom_id res chain seq x y z
N MET A 1 7.85 -4.30 1.37
CA MET A 1 7.28 -4.11 0.01
C MET A 1 7.18 -2.63 -0.33
N TYR A 2 6.75 -1.79 0.62
CA TYR A 2 6.75 -0.31 0.50
C TYR A 2 8.00 0.28 -0.17
N GLU A 3 9.21 -0.12 0.26
CA GLU A 3 10.47 0.39 -0.32
C GLU A 3 10.56 0.21 -1.85
N VAL A 4 10.00 -0.88 -2.39
CA VAL A 4 9.96 -1.12 -3.84
C VAL A 4 8.97 -0.17 -4.52
N LEU A 5 7.80 0.06 -3.92
CA LEU A 5 6.82 1.02 -4.44
C LEU A 5 7.40 2.43 -4.43
N GLU A 6 8.05 2.83 -3.33
CA GLU A 6 8.63 4.17 -3.19
C GLU A 6 9.71 4.44 -4.24
N VAL A 7 10.59 3.47 -4.51
CA VAL A 7 11.66 3.63 -5.51
C VAL A 7 11.12 3.70 -6.93
N LEU A 8 10.04 2.96 -7.24
CA LEU A 8 9.52 2.83 -8.60
C LEU A 8 8.44 3.87 -8.95
N GLU A 9 7.50 4.09 -8.04
CA GLU A 9 6.31 4.94 -8.24
C GLU A 9 6.37 6.23 -7.42
N GLY A 10 7.27 6.31 -6.44
CA GLY A 10 7.29 7.38 -5.44
C GLY A 10 6.39 7.09 -4.24
N PRO A 11 6.25 8.05 -3.32
CA PRO A 11 5.39 7.91 -2.16
C PRO A 11 3.93 7.69 -2.58
N ILE A 12 3.21 6.85 -1.82
CA ILE A 12 1.82 6.51 -2.10
C ILE A 12 0.92 7.72 -1.86
N GLU A 13 0.60 8.48 -2.91
CA GLU A 13 -0.32 9.62 -2.83
C GLU A 13 -1.65 9.29 -3.51
N ILE A 14 -2.73 9.28 -2.71
CA ILE A 14 -4.08 8.93 -3.18
C ILE A 14 -4.96 10.17 -3.44
N SER A 15 -4.50 11.35 -3.01
CA SER A 15 -5.18 12.61 -3.27
C SER A 15 -4.23 13.79 -3.03
N ASN A 16 -4.10 14.66 -4.03
CA ASN A 16 -3.30 15.88 -3.90
C ASN A 16 -3.75 16.74 -2.71
N CYS A 17 -5.03 16.73 -2.35
CA CYS A 17 -5.56 17.53 -1.22
C CYS A 17 -5.11 17.04 0.18
N LEU A 18 -4.31 15.97 0.24
CA LEU A 18 -3.65 15.54 1.49
C LEU A 18 -2.36 16.31 1.77
N GLU A 19 -1.66 16.77 0.73
CA GLU A 19 -0.46 17.60 0.85
C GLU A 19 -0.78 18.97 1.46
N GLU A 20 0.19 19.55 2.17
CA GLU A 20 0.03 20.90 2.72
C GLU A 20 0.09 21.96 1.61
N GLY A 21 -0.82 22.93 1.65
CA GLY A 21 -0.86 24.03 0.67
C GLY A 21 -1.39 23.67 -0.72
N SER A 22 -1.81 22.43 -0.96
CA SER A 22 -2.32 21.97 -2.26
C SER A 22 -3.84 22.18 -2.45
N CYS A 23 -4.55 22.58 -1.40
CA CYS A 23 -6.02 22.55 -1.36
C CYS A 23 -6.60 23.72 -0.58
N ASN A 24 -7.35 24.60 -1.25
CA ASN A 24 -8.00 25.76 -0.61
C ASN A 24 -9.13 25.38 0.36
N ASN A 25 -9.67 24.17 0.24
CA ASN A 25 -10.79 23.69 1.04
C ASN A 25 -10.35 22.81 2.22
N ILE A 26 -9.06 22.85 2.59
CA ILE A 26 -8.47 21.92 3.56
C ILE A 26 -9.19 21.92 4.91
N ASP A 27 -9.71 23.08 5.34
CA ASP A 27 -10.36 23.28 6.63
C ASP A 27 -11.85 22.88 6.67
N CYS A 28 -12.48 22.71 5.50
CA CYS A 28 -13.92 22.42 5.40
C CYS A 28 -14.24 21.13 4.64
N CYS A 29 -13.23 20.46 4.09
CA CYS A 29 -13.39 19.22 3.32
C CYS A 29 -13.54 18.00 4.24
N ALA A 30 -14.78 17.66 4.62
CA ALA A 30 -15.06 16.51 5.48
C ALA A 30 -14.51 15.18 4.93
N THR A 31 -14.48 15.02 3.60
CA THR A 31 -13.96 13.82 2.94
C THR A 31 -12.43 13.71 3.03
N ARG A 32 -11.70 14.80 3.29
CA ARG A 32 -10.25 14.77 3.50
C ARG A 32 -9.85 13.87 4.67
N THR A 33 -10.64 13.88 5.75
CA THR A 33 -10.41 13.00 6.91
C THR A 33 -10.55 11.52 6.53
N VAL A 34 -11.46 11.19 5.61
CA VAL A 34 -11.60 9.82 5.09
C VAL A 34 -10.38 9.46 4.24
N TRP A 35 -9.96 10.34 3.33
CA TRP A 35 -8.75 10.13 2.52
C TRP A 35 -7.50 9.93 3.38
N LYS A 36 -7.33 10.70 4.45
CA LYS A 36 -6.19 10.54 5.36
C LYS A 36 -6.16 9.14 5.98
N LYS A 37 -7.30 8.65 6.48
CA LYS A 37 -7.41 7.30 7.07
C LYS A 37 -7.12 6.19 6.06
N ILE A 38 -7.55 6.37 4.82
CA ILE A 38 -7.28 5.40 3.73
C ILE A 38 -5.79 5.35 3.46
N LYS A 39 -5.12 6.51 3.30
CA LYS A 39 -3.67 6.58 3.10
C LYS A 39 -2.91 5.90 4.24
N GLU A 40 -3.24 6.24 5.49
CA GLU A 40 -2.63 5.61 6.68
C GLU A 40 -2.81 4.09 6.70
N SER A 41 -3.98 3.59 6.27
CA SER A 41 -4.24 2.15 6.18
C SER A 41 -3.40 1.47 5.11
N ILE A 42 -3.25 2.10 3.94
CA ILE A 42 -2.44 1.58 2.83
C ILE A 42 -0.95 1.58 3.22
N ASP A 43 -0.45 2.69 3.78
CA ASP A 43 0.94 2.83 4.21
C ASP A 43 1.28 1.79 5.28
N SER A 44 0.38 1.57 6.25
CA SER A 44 0.53 0.56 7.30
C SER A 44 0.64 -0.86 6.72
N VAL A 45 -0.28 -1.24 5.82
CA VAL A 45 -0.28 -2.58 5.21
C VAL A 45 0.96 -2.80 4.34
N THR A 46 1.31 -1.82 3.50
CA THR A 46 2.43 -1.94 2.56
C THR A 46 3.80 -1.97 3.25
N THR A 47 3.90 -1.31 4.41
CA THR A 47 5.12 -1.33 5.25
C THR A 47 5.22 -2.61 6.08
N ALA A 48 4.09 -3.16 6.54
CA ALA A 48 4.07 -4.39 7.35
C ALA A 48 4.44 -5.65 6.55
N ILE A 49 4.25 -5.64 5.23
CA ILE A 49 4.50 -6.80 4.35
C ILE A 49 5.91 -6.71 3.74
N THR A 50 6.73 -7.73 3.99
CA THR A 50 8.04 -7.91 3.36
C THR A 50 7.91 -8.61 2.00
N LEU A 51 8.97 -8.59 1.20
CA LEU A 51 8.99 -9.40 -0.04
C LEU A 51 8.99 -10.91 0.27
N GLN A 52 9.53 -11.32 1.42
CA GLN A 52 9.52 -12.72 1.85
C GLN A 52 8.10 -13.19 2.13
N ASP A 53 7.27 -12.37 2.79
CA ASP A 53 5.87 -12.70 3.04
C ASP A 53 5.11 -12.98 1.73
N ILE A 54 5.38 -12.20 0.68
CA ILE A 54 4.79 -12.40 -0.67
C ILE A 54 5.25 -13.73 -1.30
N VAL A 55 6.53 -14.07 -1.15
CA VAL A 55 7.08 -15.35 -1.63
C VAL A 55 6.45 -16.52 -0.88
N ASP A 56 6.32 -16.41 0.44
CA ASP A 56 5.73 -17.44 1.29
C ASP A 56 4.26 -17.66 0.94
N ASP A 57 3.50 -16.57 0.73
CA ASP A 57 2.12 -16.63 0.26
C ASP A 57 2.01 -17.32 -1.10
N TYR A 58 2.89 -17.00 -2.05
CA TYR A 58 2.93 -17.65 -3.36
C TYR A 58 3.16 -19.17 -3.22
N LEU A 59 4.15 -19.57 -2.43
CA LEU A 59 4.45 -20.99 -2.19
C LEU A 59 3.29 -21.71 -1.51
N ASN A 60 2.62 -21.06 -0.55
CA ASN A 60 1.46 -21.62 0.13
C ASN A 60 0.27 -21.80 -0.83
N ILE A 61 -0.03 -20.81 -1.66
CA ILE A 61 -1.09 -20.90 -2.69
C ILE A 61 -0.82 -22.06 -3.65
N ALA A 62 0.42 -22.23 -4.08
CA ALA A 62 0.78 -23.29 -5.01
C ALA A 62 0.77 -24.69 -4.37
N LYS A 63 1.18 -24.83 -3.10
CA LYS A 63 0.96 -26.08 -2.33
C LYS A 63 -0.52 -26.44 -2.26
N LEU A 64 -1.40 -25.48 -1.99
CA LEU A 64 -2.86 -25.69 -1.96
C LEU A 64 -3.42 -26.12 -3.32
N LYS A 65 -2.78 -25.70 -4.42
CA LYS A 65 -3.12 -26.10 -5.80
C LYS A 65 -2.48 -27.43 -6.23
N GLY A 66 -1.71 -28.09 -5.36
CA GLY A 66 -1.03 -29.34 -5.69
C GLY A 66 0.15 -29.18 -6.67
N VAL A 67 0.70 -27.98 -6.81
CA VAL A 67 1.88 -27.71 -7.65
C VAL A 67 3.14 -28.09 -6.88
N ASN A 68 3.98 -28.96 -7.45
CA ASN A 68 5.27 -29.34 -6.88
C ASN A 68 6.36 -28.48 -7.53
N PHE A 69 7.08 -27.68 -6.75
CA PHE A 69 8.19 -26.85 -7.25
C PHE A 69 9.54 -27.56 -7.29
N ASN A 70 9.52 -28.89 -7.16
CA ASN A 70 10.71 -29.74 -7.14
C ASN A 70 10.92 -30.49 -8.47
N GLU A 71 10.38 -29.97 -9.58
CA GLU A 71 10.66 -30.42 -10.95
C GLU A 71 11.43 -29.36 -11.73
#